data_AF-A0A642HJL1-F1
#
_entry.id   AF-A0A642HJL1-F1
#
_cell.length_a   1.000
_cell.length_b   1.000
_cell.length_c   1.000
_cell.angle_alpha   90.00
_cell.angle_beta   90.00
_cell.angle_gamma   90.00
#
_symmetry.space_group_name_H-M   'P 1'
#
loop_
_entity.id
_entity.type
_entity.pdbx_description
1 polymer ?
#
loop_
_entity_poly.entity_id
_entity_poly.type
_entity_poly.pdbx_seq_one_letter_code
_entity_poly.pdbx_strand_id
1 'polypeptide(L)'
;MKTQFFTLFFTIICLSLQAQQPCIIEGNINGIPDGTVISLMRQQGTGMKRIANDTIDNGKFKFIIHTLNNQTEALRIVSKGEGFPNT
;
A
#
# COMPACT_ATOMS: atom_id res chain seq x y z
N MET A 1 -14.28 -0.62 -43.46
CA MET A 1 -14.78 -1.39 -42.30
C MET A 1 -13.71 -2.24 -41.60
N LYS A 2 -12.72 -2.83 -42.29
CA LYS A 2 -11.67 -3.66 -41.66
C LYS A 2 -10.74 -2.92 -40.67
N THR A 3 -10.39 -1.65 -40.94
CA THR A 3 -9.47 -0.86 -40.10
C THR A 3 -10.09 -0.39 -38.78
N GLN A 4 -11.41 -0.17 -38.73
CA GLN A 4 -12.09 0.36 -37.54
C GLN A 4 -12.24 -0.68 -36.43
N PHE A 5 -12.43 -1.96 -36.80
CA PHE A 5 -12.39 -3.07 -35.85
C PHE A 5 -11.02 -3.22 -35.19
N PHE A 6 -9.93 -3.00 -35.96
CA PHE A 6 -8.57 -3.09 -35.43
C PHE A 6 -8.25 -1.97 -34.44
N THR A 7 -8.70 -0.74 -34.73
CA THR A 7 -8.54 0.40 -33.83
C THR A 7 -9.30 0.18 -32.52
N LEU A 8 -10.55 -0.29 -32.58
CA LEU A 8 -11.37 -0.53 -31.39
C LEU A 8 -10.76 -1.62 -30.48
N PHE A 9 -10.20 -2.68 -31.08
CA PHE A 9 -9.51 -3.74 -30.34
C PHE A 9 -8.25 -3.22 -29.63
N PHE A 10 -7.47 -2.35 -30.28
CA PHE A 10 -6.27 -1.76 -29.70
C PHE A 10 -6.59 -0.85 -28.50
N THR A 11 -7.68 -0.08 -28.54
CA THR A 11 -8.10 0.79 -27.44
C THR A 11 -8.50 -0.01 -26.19
N ILE A 12 -9.15 -1.18 -26.36
CA ILE A 12 -9.55 -2.04 -25.23
C ILE A 12 -8.32 -2.65 -24.53
N ILE A 13 -7.29 -3.02 -25.29
CA ILE A 13 -6.02 -3.57 -24.74
C ILE A 13 -5.25 -2.51 -23.94
N CYS A 14 -5.29 -1.24 -24.35
CA CYS A 14 -4.64 -0.16 -23.59
C CYS A 14 -5.31 0.11 -22.23
N LEU A 15 -6.63 -0.06 -22.11
CA LEU A 15 -7.37 0.20 -20.86
C LEU A 15 -7.09 -0.85 -19.78
N SER A 16 -6.82 -2.11 -20.14
CA SER A 16 -6.46 -3.16 -19.18
C SER A 16 -5.03 -3.03 -18.64
N LEU A 17 -4.16 -2.29 -19.32
CA LEU A 17 -2.79 -2.02 -18.85
C LEU A 17 -2.74 -0.95 -17.74
N GLN A 18 -3.86 -0.26 -17.46
CA GLN A 18 -3.95 0.69 -16.34
C GLN A 18 -4.30 0.03 -15.00
N ALA A 19 -4.21 -1.31 -14.89
CA ALA A 19 -4.18 -1.96 -13.57
C ALA A 19 -2.92 -1.50 -12.83
N GLN A 20 -3.08 -0.44 -12.03
CA GLN A 20 -2.01 0.21 -11.27
C GLN A 20 -1.32 -0.85 -10.40
N GLN A 21 -0.06 -1.15 -10.72
CA GLN A 21 0.71 -2.14 -9.98
C GLN A 21 0.71 -1.76 -8.50
N PRO A 22 0.46 -2.71 -7.59
CA PRO A 22 0.50 -2.42 -6.17
C PRO A 22 1.90 -1.98 -5.76
N CYS A 23 1.97 -0.97 -4.91
CA CYS A 23 3.17 -0.60 -4.19
C CYS A 23 3.34 -1.54 -3.00
N ILE A 24 4.53 -2.13 -2.90
CA ILE A 24 4.91 -3.01 -1.79
C ILE A 24 5.83 -2.22 -0.86
N ILE A 25 5.47 -2.17 0.42
CA ILE A 25 6.30 -1.61 1.49
C ILE A 25 6.61 -2.75 2.44
N GLU A 26 7.86 -3.19 2.44
CA GLU A 26 8.36 -4.26 3.29
C GLU A 26 9.46 -3.74 4.21
N GLY A 27 9.59 -4.35 5.38
CA GLY A 27 10.60 -3.96 6.35
C GLY A 27 10.85 -5.02 7.40
N ASN A 28 11.92 -4.79 8.16
CA ASN A 28 12.27 -5.58 9.33
C ASN A 28 12.36 -4.66 10.55
N ILE A 29 11.86 -5.14 11.69
CA ILE A 29 11.85 -4.42 12.95
C ILE A 29 12.26 -5.37 14.08
N ASN A 30 13.24 -4.93 14.87
CA ASN A 30 13.77 -5.69 16.00
C ASN A 30 13.18 -5.20 17.32
N GLY A 31 13.16 -6.07 18.33
CA GLY A 31 12.71 -5.72 19.69
C GLY A 31 11.21 -5.55 19.84
N ILE A 32 10.43 -5.94 18.82
CA ILE A 32 8.97 -5.98 18.84
C ILE A 32 8.52 -7.44 18.84
N PRO A 33 7.57 -7.85 19.71
CA PRO A 33 7.06 -9.21 19.70
C PRO A 33 6.36 -9.56 18.38
N ASP A 34 6.58 -10.79 17.90
CA ASP A 34 5.76 -11.37 16.85
C ASP A 34 4.29 -11.41 17.27
N GLY A 35 3.39 -11.30 16.30
CA GLY A 35 1.96 -11.12 16.56
C GLY A 35 1.56 -9.66 16.82
N THR A 36 2.51 -8.74 16.93
CA THR A 36 2.19 -7.30 17.04
C THR A 36 1.61 -6.78 15.72
N VAL A 37 0.45 -6.14 15.80
CA VAL A 37 -0.21 -5.51 14.66
C VAL A 37 0.34 -4.11 14.42
N ILE A 38 0.80 -3.86 13.20
CA ILE A 38 1.22 -2.55 12.73
C ILE A 38 0.24 -2.01 11.69
N SER A 39 0.04 -0.70 11.67
CA SER A 39 -0.87 -0.02 10.75
C SER A 39 -0.12 0.95 9.84
N LEU A 40 -0.48 0.95 8.56
CA LEU A 40 -0.07 1.98 7.62
C LEU A 40 -1.16 3.05 7.52
N MET A 41 -0.77 4.31 7.73
CA MET A 41 -1.66 5.45 7.86
C MET A 41 -1.36 6.49 6.77
N ARG A 42 -2.41 7.06 6.21
CA ARG A 42 -2.40 8.11 5.19
C ARG A 42 -3.07 9.36 5.74
N GLN A 43 -2.52 10.54 5.47
CA GLN A 43 -3.20 11.78 5.82
C GLN A 43 -4.45 11.97 4.96
N GLN A 44 -5.58 12.29 5.58
CA GLN A 44 -6.84 12.59 4.90
C GLN A 44 -7.47 13.83 5.53
N GLY A 45 -7.36 14.96 4.82
CA GLY A 45 -7.73 16.26 5.37
C GLY A 45 -6.89 16.59 6.61
N THR A 46 -7.56 16.90 7.73
CA THR A 46 -6.95 17.15 9.03
C THR A 46 -6.65 15.88 9.84
N GLY A 47 -7.11 14.71 9.38
CA GLY A 47 -6.99 13.43 10.10
C GLY A 47 -6.03 12.43 9.45
N MET A 48 -5.88 11.28 10.11
CA MET A 48 -5.17 10.11 9.57
C MET A 48 -6.16 8.98 9.30
N LYS A 49 -6.09 8.39 8.11
CA LYS A 49 -6.84 7.20 7.70
C LYS A 49 -5.91 5.99 7.67
N ARG A 50 -6.32 4.90 8.31
CA ARG A 50 -5.67 3.60 8.13
C ARG A 50 -5.95 3.06 6.74
N ILE A 51 -4.91 2.62 6.04
CA ILE A 51 -5.02 2.08 4.68
C ILE A 51 -4.58 0.62 4.57
N ALA A 52 -3.78 0.13 5.52
CA ALA A 52 -3.43 -1.29 5.63
C ALA A 52 -3.06 -1.66 7.07
N ASN A 53 -3.13 -2.94 7.38
CA ASN A 53 -2.57 -3.55 8.57
C ASN A 53 -1.69 -4.72 8.15
N ASP A 54 -0.69 -5.00 8.96
CA ASP A 54 0.04 -6.25 8.90
C ASP A 54 0.39 -6.70 10.33
N THR A 55 0.75 -7.97 10.46
CA THR A 55 1.18 -8.56 11.72
C THR A 55 2.64 -8.93 11.60
N ILE A 56 3.43 -8.54 12.59
CA ILE A 56 4.86 -8.88 12.61
C ILE A 56 5.01 -10.39 12.74
N ASP A 57 5.77 -10.97 11.81
CA ASP A 57 6.15 -12.38 11.79
C ASP A 57 7.67 -12.48 11.59
N ASN A 58 8.36 -13.05 12.58
CA ASN A 58 9.82 -13.11 12.66
C ASN A 58 10.48 -11.74 12.39
N GLY A 59 9.96 -10.71 13.06
CA GLY A 59 10.42 -9.32 12.91
C GLY A 59 10.17 -8.69 11.53
N LYS A 60 9.37 -9.30 10.64
CA LYS A 60 9.10 -8.79 9.29
C LYS A 60 7.67 -8.31 9.14
N PHE A 61 7.46 -7.38 8.22
CA PHE A 61 6.14 -6.94 7.78
C PHE A 61 6.14 -6.59 6.28
N LYS A 62 4.96 -6.62 5.67
CA LYS A 62 4.68 -6.31 4.27
C LYS A 62 3.30 -5.68 4.10
N PHE A 63 3.27 -4.43 3.65
CA PHE A 63 2.06 -3.79 3.15
C PHE A 63 1.99 -3.86 1.63
N ILE A 64 0.79 -4.13 1.11
CA ILE A 64 0.48 -4.07 -0.32
C ILE A 64 -0.61 -3.01 -0.48
N ILE A 65 -0.29 -1.90 -1.14
CA ILE A 65 -1.20 -0.75 -1.29
C ILE A 65 -1.25 -0.25 -2.73
N HIS A 66 -2.30 0.51 -3.06
CA HIS A 66 -2.30 1.36 -4.25
C HIS A 66 -2.02 2.80 -3.85
N THR A 67 -1.14 3.46 -4.60
CA THR A 67 -0.88 4.88 -4.39
C THR A 67 -2.03 5.74 -4.91
N LEU A 68 -2.17 6.94 -4.38
CA LEU A 68 -3.10 7.94 -4.87
C LEU A 68 -2.56 8.49 -6.18
N ASN A 69 -3.32 8.27 -7.26
CA ASN A 69 -3.07 8.85 -8.58
C ASN A 69 -1.65 8.62 -9.12
N ASN A 70 -0.98 7.53 -8.74
CA ASN A 70 0.42 7.23 -9.09
C ASN A 70 1.41 8.33 -8.70
N GLN A 71 1.13 9.12 -7.66
CA GLN A 71 2.03 10.17 -7.17
C GLN A 71 2.79 9.70 -5.92
N THR A 72 3.88 10.41 -5.64
CA THR A 72 4.62 10.26 -4.37
C THR A 72 3.72 10.62 -3.20
N GLU A 73 3.72 9.78 -2.17
CA GLU A 73 2.92 9.96 -0.96
C GLU A 73 3.77 9.92 0.31
N ALA A 74 3.38 10.73 1.29
CA ALA A 74 3.87 10.60 2.66
C ALA A 74 2.91 9.71 3.47
N LEU A 75 3.43 8.59 3.96
CA LEU A 75 2.70 7.63 4.78
C LEU A 75 3.35 7.53 6.16
N ARG A 76 2.59 7.10 7.17
CA ARG A 76 3.10 6.81 8.52
C ARG A 76 2.84 5.37 8.88
N ILE A 77 3.87 4.68 9.36
CA ILE A 77 3.71 3.40 10.05
C ILE A 77 3.47 3.73 11.53
N VAL A 78 2.40 3.19 12.09
CA VAL A 78 2.00 3.40 13.47
C VAL A 78 1.74 2.04 14.11
N SER A 79 2.24 1.86 15.32
CA SER A 79 1.94 0.70 16.16
C SER A 79 1.60 1.17 17.57
N LYS A 80 0.89 0.33 18.30
CA LYS A 80 0.68 0.47 19.74
C LYS A 80 0.94 -0.89 20.37
N GLY A 81 1.77 -0.94 21.39
CA GLY A 81 2.12 -2.18 22.07
C GLY A 81 3.51 -2.13 22.69
N GLU A 82 3.88 -3.21 23.36
CA GLU A 82 5.22 -3.37 23.93
C GLU A 82 6.32 -3.23 22.86
N GLY A 83 7.44 -2.60 23.24
CA GLY A 83 8.60 -2.37 22.37
C GLY A 83 8.53 -1.09 21.54
N PHE A 84 7.38 -0.44 21.41
CA PHE A 84 7.29 0.90 20.82
C PHE A 84 7.43 1.98 21.91
N PRO A 85 8.18 3.07 21.65
CA PRO A 85 8.26 4.18 22.60
C PRO A 85 6.86 4.73 22.85
N ASN A 86 6.44 4.74 24.11
CA ASN A 86 5.20 5.39 24.51
C ASN A 86 5.28 6.88 24.13
N THR A 87 4.18 7.41 23.61
CA THR A 87 4.00 8.86 23.45
C THR A 87 3.58 9.47 24.77
#